data_AF-C6M497-F1
#
_entry.id   AF-C6M497-F1
#
_cell.length_a   1.000
_cell.length_b   1.000
_cell.length_c   1.000
_cell.angle_alpha   90.00
_cell.angle_beta   90.00
_cell.angle_gamma   90.00
#
_symmetry.space_group_name_H-M   'P 1'
#
loop_
_entity.id
_entity.type
_entity.pdbx_description
1 polymer ?
#
loop_
_entity_poly.entity_id
_entity_poly.type
_entity_poly.pdbx_seq_one_letter_code
_entity_poly.pdbx_strand_id
1 'polypeptide(L)'
;MKKFISLLLLLPALSAHAEISLIKKMTHAECMQVIHDSFDMYHDMEFCEKEANDETERNGIVAWNMAGFANSKSEMSPICPTVKKMTEQEQAQFSSRYPESHEPKEVEKFCTPKNRKRIAKLYPKYYELLVEHEAFEKNKNKEENE
;
A
#
# COMPACT_ATOMS: atom_id res chain seq x y z
N MET A 1 -5.37 -54.89 4.30
CA MET A 1 -5.84 -53.52 4.51
C MET A 1 -4.77 -52.74 5.28
N LYS A 2 -3.91 -51.99 4.60
CA LYS A 2 -2.93 -51.08 5.23
C LYS A 2 -3.38 -49.65 4.90
N LYS A 3 -3.90 -48.96 5.91
CA LYS A 3 -4.25 -47.53 5.85
C LYS A 3 -2.93 -46.76 5.77
N PHE A 4 -2.59 -46.24 4.59
CA PHE A 4 -1.54 -45.24 4.48
C PHE A 4 -2.17 -43.86 4.54
N ILE A 5 -1.76 -43.17 5.59
CA ILE A 5 -2.17 -41.88 6.08
C ILE A 5 -1.98 -40.85 4.97
N SER A 6 -3.04 -40.08 4.71
CA SER A 6 -3.04 -38.91 3.83
C SER A 6 -1.94 -37.97 4.30
N LEU A 7 -0.85 -37.89 3.54
CA LEU A 7 0.20 -36.88 3.72
C LEU A 7 -0.41 -35.56 3.23
N LEU A 8 -1.21 -34.93 4.09
CA LEU A 8 -1.42 -33.48 4.04
C LEU A 8 -0.04 -32.86 4.22
N LEU A 9 0.63 -32.60 3.10
CA LEU A 9 1.62 -31.53 3.01
C LEU A 9 0.87 -30.20 3.16
N LEU A 10 0.39 -29.94 4.38
CA LEU A 10 0.21 -28.59 4.89
C LEU A 10 1.63 -28.05 5.04
N LEU A 11 2.21 -27.59 3.93
CA LEU A 11 3.26 -26.60 4.02
C LEU A 11 2.70 -25.50 4.91
N PRO A 12 3.33 -25.17 6.05
CA PRO A 12 3.09 -23.88 6.63
C PRO A 12 3.55 -22.92 5.54
N ALA A 13 2.61 -22.27 4.86
CA ALA A 13 2.92 -21.03 4.17
C ALA A 13 3.53 -20.17 5.27
N LEU A 14 4.87 -20.15 5.35
CA LEU A 14 5.58 -19.25 6.21
C LEU A 14 5.07 -17.88 5.79
N SER A 15 4.15 -17.36 6.58
CA SER A 15 3.71 -15.98 6.56
C SER A 15 4.88 -15.16 7.09
N ALA A 16 6.02 -15.19 6.39
CA ALA A 16 6.92 -14.07 6.35
C ALA A 16 6.03 -12.94 5.85
N HIS A 17 5.55 -12.12 6.79
CA HIS A 17 4.88 -10.88 6.44
C HIS A 17 5.92 -10.15 5.62
N ALA A 18 5.67 -10.01 4.31
CA ALA A 18 6.62 -9.40 3.42
C ALA A 18 7.01 -8.04 4.02
N GLU A 19 8.29 -7.87 4.33
CA GLU A 19 8.79 -6.72 5.07
C GLU A 19 8.90 -5.57 4.07
N ILE A 20 7.81 -4.82 3.94
CA ILE A 20 7.75 -3.64 3.07
C ILE A 20 8.83 -2.66 3.51
N SER A 21 9.61 -2.16 2.56
CA SER A 21 10.64 -1.15 2.79
C SER A 21 10.61 -0.10 1.70
N LEU A 22 10.71 1.18 2.08
CA LEU A 22 10.83 2.29 1.13
C LEU A 22 12.29 2.68 0.83
N ILE A 23 13.27 1.97 1.39
CA ILE A 23 14.70 2.30 1.21
C ILE A 23 15.50 1.14 0.60
N LYS A 24 14.91 -0.05 0.52
CA LYS A 24 15.52 -1.25 -0.07
C LYS A 24 14.70 -1.73 -1.25
N LYS A 25 15.33 -2.48 -2.15
CA LYS A 25 14.64 -3.13 -3.26
C LYS A 25 13.59 -4.11 -2.73
N MET A 26 12.36 -3.94 -3.19
CA MET A 26 11.22 -4.80 -2.92
C MET A 26 11.00 -5.78 -4.08
N THR A 27 10.43 -6.93 -3.75
CA THR A 27 9.92 -7.91 -4.70
C THR A 27 8.67 -7.37 -5.42
N HIS A 28 8.31 -7.99 -6.54
CA HIS A 28 7.09 -7.65 -7.26
C HIS A 28 5.85 -7.69 -6.35
N ALA A 29 5.74 -8.70 -5.48
CA ALA A 29 4.60 -8.86 -4.58
C ALA A 29 4.53 -7.73 -3.53
N GLU A 30 5.66 -7.36 -2.93
CA GLU A 30 5.74 -6.24 -1.98
C GLU A 30 5.39 -4.92 -2.64
N CYS A 31 5.89 -4.68 -3.85
CA CYS A 31 5.55 -3.47 -4.60
C CYS A 31 4.07 -3.38 -4.95
N MET A 32 3.48 -4.48 -5.42
CA MET A 32 2.04 -4.54 -5.69
C MET A 32 1.23 -4.33 -4.42
N GLN A 33 1.71 -4.83 -3.28
CA GLN A 33 1.09 -4.58 -1.99
C GLN A 33 1.15 -3.10 -1.62
N VAL A 34 2.31 -2.44 -1.76
CA VAL A 34 2.42 -0.99 -1.55
C VAL A 34 1.48 -0.21 -2.45
N ILE A 35 1.39 -0.54 -3.73
CA ILE A 35 0.47 0.13 -4.67
C ILE A 35 -0.99 -0.03 -4.20
N HIS A 36 -1.39 -1.23 -3.78
CA HIS A 36 -2.75 -1.45 -3.26
C HIS A 36 -3.00 -0.67 -1.97
N ASP A 37 -2.10 -0.79 -0.99
CA ASP A 37 -2.23 -0.14 0.31
C ASP A 37 -2.23 1.40 0.16
N SER A 38 -1.40 1.96 -0.73
CA SER A 38 -1.38 3.39 -1.06
C SER A 38 -2.70 3.87 -1.63
N PHE A 39 -3.26 3.14 -2.61
CA PHE A 39 -4.53 3.51 -3.24
C PHE A 39 -5.71 3.34 -2.28
N ASP A 40 -5.67 2.33 -1.42
CA ASP A 40 -6.66 2.16 -0.36
C ASP A 40 -6.69 3.37 0.59
N MET A 41 -5.52 3.79 1.11
CA MET A 41 -5.43 4.97 1.98
C MET A 41 -5.84 6.26 1.27
N TYR A 42 -5.48 6.40 -0.02
CA TYR A 42 -5.86 7.57 -0.82
C TYR A 42 -7.38 7.70 -0.98
N HIS A 43 -8.06 6.60 -1.34
CA HIS A 43 -9.51 6.63 -1.53
C HIS A 43 -10.26 6.68 -0.19
N ASP A 44 -9.72 6.14 0.90
CA ASP A 44 -10.31 6.32 2.24
C ASP A 44 -10.26 7.79 2.66
N MET A 45 -9.12 8.45 2.47
CA MET A 45 -8.96 9.89 2.70
C MET A 45 -9.92 10.72 1.82
N GLU A 46 -10.01 10.43 0.52
CA GLU A 46 -10.77 11.25 -0.43
C GLU A 46 -12.30 11.07 -0.34
N PHE A 47 -12.76 9.85 0.00
CA PHE A 47 -14.18 9.51 -0.10
C PHE A 47 -14.84 9.14 1.24
N CYS A 48 -14.07 8.64 2.22
CA CYS A 48 -14.61 8.05 3.44
C CYS A 48 -14.41 8.90 4.70
N GLU A 49 -13.28 9.57 4.81
CA GLU A 49 -13.00 10.47 5.92
C GLU A 49 -13.85 11.75 5.83
N LYS A 50 -14.44 12.13 6.96
CA LYS A 50 -15.38 13.27 7.03
C LYS A 50 -15.04 14.23 8.17
N GLU A 51 -14.14 13.84 9.06
CA GLU A 51 -13.79 14.60 10.25
C GLU A 51 -12.58 15.49 9.97
N ALA A 52 -12.64 16.75 10.41
CA ALA A 52 -11.51 17.67 10.32
C ALA A 52 -10.78 17.70 11.67
N ASN A 53 -9.87 16.75 11.88
CA ASN A 53 -9.04 16.65 13.08
C ASN A 53 -7.59 16.28 12.76
N ASP A 54 -6.70 16.41 13.73
CA ASP A 54 -5.25 16.17 13.60
C ASP A 54 -4.90 14.74 13.16
N GLU A 55 -5.74 13.75 13.48
CA GLU A 55 -5.53 12.36 13.03
C GLU A 55 -5.86 12.24 11.55
N THR A 56 -7.00 12.77 11.10
CA THR A 56 -7.40 12.78 9.70
C THR A 56 -6.42 13.58 8.83
N GLU A 57 -5.90 14.70 9.32
CA GLU A 57 -4.86 15.47 8.61
C GLU A 57 -3.58 14.64 8.42
N ARG A 58 -3.08 14.01 9.49
CA ARG A 58 -1.90 13.14 9.41
C ARG A 58 -2.12 11.95 8.48
N ASN A 59 -3.27 11.29 8.57
CA ASN A 59 -3.65 10.21 7.68
C ASN A 59 -3.67 10.67 6.23
N GLY A 60 -4.19 11.88 5.97
CA GLY A 60 -4.19 12.47 4.63
C GLY A 60 -2.80 12.75 4.10
N ILE A 61 -1.87 13.26 4.92
CA ILE A 61 -0.47 13.45 4.53
C ILE A 61 0.19 12.11 4.16
N VAL A 62 -0.03 11.06 4.97
CA VAL A 62 0.52 9.72 4.69
C VAL A 62 -0.06 9.17 3.39
N ALA A 63 -1.38 9.22 3.21
CA ALA A 63 -2.06 8.77 2.00
C ALA A 63 -1.51 9.48 0.76
N TRP A 64 -1.36 10.80 0.82
CA TRP A 64 -0.87 11.58 -0.31
C TRP A 64 0.56 11.23 -0.70
N ASN A 65 1.47 11.16 0.28
CA ASN A 65 2.85 10.79 0.02
C ASN A 65 2.92 9.38 -0.58
N MET A 66 2.20 8.42 -0.01
CA MET A 66 2.24 7.03 -0.47
C MET A 66 1.61 6.83 -1.86
N ALA A 67 0.57 7.59 -2.20
CA ALA A 67 0.04 7.65 -3.57
C ALA A 67 1.04 8.30 -4.54
N GLY A 68 1.78 9.32 -4.09
CA GLY A 68 2.88 9.93 -4.82
C GLY A 68 3.98 8.93 -5.15
N PHE A 69 4.46 8.18 -4.15
CA PHE A 69 5.41 7.08 -4.33
C PHE A 69 4.90 6.06 -5.35
N ALA A 70 3.65 5.61 -5.22
CA ALA A 70 3.07 4.60 -6.11
C ALA A 70 2.91 5.08 -7.57
N ASN A 71 2.69 6.39 -7.78
CA ASN A 71 2.50 6.98 -9.09
C ASN A 71 3.79 7.52 -9.74
N SER A 72 4.82 7.87 -8.96
CA SER A 72 6.04 8.45 -9.49
C SER A 72 6.92 7.37 -10.14
N LYS A 73 7.16 7.51 -11.45
CA LYS A 73 8.11 6.66 -12.19
C LYS A 73 9.56 6.86 -11.76
N SER A 74 9.86 7.82 -10.87
CA SER A 74 11.22 8.18 -10.46
C SER A 74 11.61 7.69 -9.06
N GLU A 75 10.73 7.81 -8.05
CA GLU A 75 11.11 7.55 -6.66
C GLU A 75 10.94 6.08 -6.28
N MET A 76 9.85 5.45 -6.71
CA MET A 76 9.67 4.00 -6.50
C MET A 76 10.42 3.15 -7.54
N SER A 77 10.89 3.70 -8.65
CA SER A 77 11.50 2.89 -9.72
C SER A 77 12.75 2.10 -9.30
N PRO A 78 13.70 2.67 -8.50
CA PRO A 78 14.83 1.91 -7.96
C PRO A 78 14.42 0.85 -6.91
N ILE A 79 13.34 1.12 -6.18
CA ILE A 79 12.81 0.29 -5.07
C ILE A 79 11.94 -0.85 -5.62
N CYS A 80 11.18 -0.58 -6.69
CA CYS A 80 10.22 -1.46 -7.33
C CYS A 80 10.56 -1.71 -8.81
N PRO A 81 11.78 -2.18 -9.13
CA PRO A 81 12.26 -2.29 -10.51
C PRO A 81 11.50 -3.36 -11.32
N THR A 82 10.73 -4.21 -10.65
CA THR A 82 10.03 -5.38 -11.23
C THR A 82 8.52 -5.20 -11.35
N VAL A 83 7.96 -4.04 -11.00
CA VAL A 83 6.55 -3.76 -11.29
C VAL A 83 6.41 -3.57 -12.79
N LYS A 84 6.09 -4.66 -13.48
CA LYS A 84 5.70 -4.61 -14.88
C LYS A 84 4.49 -3.68 -15.00
N LYS A 85 4.48 -2.84 -16.03
CA LYS A 85 3.29 -2.05 -16.37
C LYS A 85 2.09 -2.99 -16.47
N MET A 86 1.04 -2.72 -15.68
CA MET A 86 -0.22 -3.44 -15.78
C MET A 86 -0.74 -3.37 -17.21
N THR A 87 -1.30 -4.47 -17.70
CA THR A 87 -2.14 -4.47 -18.91
C THR A 87 -3.36 -3.59 -18.68
N GLU A 88 -4.02 -3.15 -19.76
CA GLU A 88 -5.27 -2.38 -19.66
C GLU A 88 -6.34 -3.12 -18.85
N GLN A 89 -6.39 -4.45 -18.99
CA GLN A 89 -7.32 -5.29 -18.23
C GLN A 89 -6.98 -5.33 -16.74
N GLU A 90 -5.71 -5.51 -16.39
CA GLU A 90 -5.26 -5.48 -14.99
C GLU A 90 -5.48 -4.10 -14.36
N GLN A 91 -5.24 -3.03 -15.13
CA GLN A 91 -5.48 -1.67 -14.68
C GLN A 91 -6.98 -1.41 -14.47
N ALA A 92 -7.85 -1.83 -15.40
CA ALA A 92 -9.29 -1.72 -15.24
C ALA A 92 -9.78 -2.51 -14.01
N GLN A 93 -9.27 -3.73 -13.81
CA GLN A 93 -9.61 -4.54 -12.64
C GLN A 93 -9.12 -3.90 -11.33
N PHE A 94 -7.93 -3.30 -11.34
CA PHE A 94 -7.39 -2.57 -10.21
C PHE A 94 -8.28 -1.36 -9.86
N SER A 95 -8.56 -0.49 -10.84
CA SER A 95 -9.35 0.74 -10.64
C SER A 95 -10.80 0.45 -10.25
N SER A 96 -11.41 -0.64 -10.73
CA SER A 96 -12.81 -1.00 -10.42
C SER A 96 -13.14 -1.22 -8.94
N ARG A 97 -12.11 -1.28 -8.09
CA ARG A 97 -12.22 -1.44 -6.64
C ARG A 97 -12.51 -0.14 -5.91
N TYR A 98 -12.22 0.99 -6.53
CA TYR A 98 -12.26 2.30 -5.89
C TYR A 98 -13.44 3.14 -6.43
N PRO A 99 -13.95 4.11 -5.64
CA PRO A 99 -14.93 5.08 -6.13
C PRO A 99 -14.34 5.94 -7.25
N GLU A 100 -15.14 6.23 -8.27
CA GLU A 100 -14.77 7.18 -9.34
C GLU A 100 -15.38 8.57 -9.08
N SER A 101 -16.35 8.64 -8.17
CA SER A 101 -17.09 9.85 -7.80
C SER A 101 -17.59 9.79 -6.35
N HIS A 102 -18.06 10.92 -5.83
CA HIS A 102 -18.74 11.02 -4.53
C HIS A 102 -20.22 10.58 -4.57
N GLU A 103 -20.65 9.90 -5.63
CA GLU A 103 -21.99 9.32 -5.69
C GLU A 103 -22.21 8.35 -4.51
N PRO A 104 -23.32 8.48 -3.74
CA PRO A 104 -23.51 7.71 -2.50
C PRO A 104 -23.33 6.21 -2.67
N LYS A 105 -23.79 5.65 -3.80
CA LYS A 105 -23.69 4.21 -4.09
C LYS A 105 -22.23 3.74 -4.25
N GLU A 106 -21.36 4.57 -4.81
CA GLU A 106 -19.94 4.22 -4.97
C GLU A 106 -19.20 4.34 -3.65
N VAL A 107 -19.44 5.45 -2.93
CA VAL A 107 -18.86 5.70 -1.61
C VAL A 107 -19.28 4.60 -0.62
N GLU A 108 -20.56 4.22 -0.57
CA GLU A 108 -21.05 3.17 0.34
C GLU A 108 -20.45 1.78 0.04
N LYS A 109 -20.17 1.49 -1.24
CA LYS A 109 -19.53 0.22 -1.64
C LYS A 109 -18.09 0.13 -1.11
N PHE A 110 -17.37 1.23 -1.07
CA PHE A 110 -15.97 1.27 -0.64
C PHE A 110 -15.82 1.53 0.87
N CYS A 111 -16.53 2.53 1.41
CA CYS A 111 -16.41 3.04 2.79
C CYS A 111 -17.11 2.17 3.84
N THR A 112 -17.17 0.86 3.63
CA THR A 112 -17.77 -0.06 4.61
C THR A 112 -16.95 -0.08 5.91
N PRO A 113 -17.59 -0.28 7.09
CA PRO A 113 -16.87 -0.37 8.36
C PRO A 113 -15.74 -1.42 8.36
N LYS A 114 -15.95 -2.53 7.63
CA LYS A 114 -14.94 -3.58 7.45
C LYS A 114 -13.73 -3.09 6.67
N ASN A 115 -13.96 -2.37 5.56
CA ASN A 115 -12.88 -1.86 4.74
C ASN A 115 -12.11 -0.76 5.47
N ARG A 116 -12.82 0.21 6.07
CA ARG A 116 -12.20 1.28 6.87
C ARG A 116 -11.35 0.74 8.01
N LYS A 117 -11.83 -0.28 8.74
CA LYS A 117 -11.06 -0.94 9.81
C LYS A 117 -9.78 -1.63 9.30
N ARG A 118 -9.78 -2.10 8.05
CA ARG A 118 -8.57 -2.67 7.41
C ARG A 118 -7.59 -1.54 7.06
N ILE A 119 -8.08 -0.47 6.43
CA ILE A 119 -7.27 0.66 5.97
C ILE A 119 -6.67 1.44 7.14
N ALA A 120 -7.41 1.60 8.24
CA ALA A 120 -6.93 2.27 9.45
C ALA A 120 -5.62 1.70 10.01
N LYS A 121 -5.33 0.41 9.77
CA LYS A 121 -4.07 -0.22 10.19
C LYS A 121 -2.88 0.14 9.30
N LEU A 122 -3.14 0.63 8.09
CA LEU A 122 -2.11 1.01 7.13
C LEU A 122 -1.48 2.34 7.51
N TYR A 123 -2.26 3.32 7.97
CA TYR A 123 -1.76 4.65 8.33
C TYR A 123 -0.55 4.64 9.28
N PRO A 124 -0.59 4.01 10.46
CA PRO A 124 0.58 3.98 11.35
C PRO A 124 1.77 3.23 10.72
N LYS A 125 1.51 2.12 10.02
CA LYS A 125 2.56 1.34 9.34
C LYS A 125 3.29 2.17 8.28
N TYR A 126 2.54 2.86 7.42
CA TYR A 126 3.13 3.63 6.34
C TYR A 126 3.72 4.96 6.79
N TYR A 127 3.22 5.52 7.90
CA TYR A 127 3.86 6.65 8.55
C TYR A 127 5.29 6.31 9.00
N GLU A 128 5.49 5.17 9.67
CA GLU A 128 6.82 4.73 10.10
C GLU A 128 7.77 4.54 8.91
N LEU A 129 7.30 3.92 7.83
CA LEU A 129 8.07 3.72 6.61
C LEU A 129 8.45 5.04 5.92
N LEU A 130 7.54 6.02 5.92
CA LEU A 130 7.79 7.34 5.36
C LEU A 130 8.87 8.09 6.16
N VAL A 131 8.79 8.05 7.49
CA VAL A 131 9.80 8.64 8.38
C VAL A 131 11.18 8.01 8.17
N GLU A 132 11.24 6.69 8.03
CA GLU A 132 12.49 5.98 7.72
C GLU A 132 13.08 6.43 6.37
N HIS A 133 12.24 6.51 5.34
CA HIS A 133 12.65 6.98 4.01
C HIS A 133 13.18 8.41 4.03
N GLU A 134 12.49 9.33 4.69
CA GLU A 134 12.94 10.72 4.81
C GLU A 134 14.28 10.84 5.54
N ALA A 135 14.49 10.04 6.59
CA ALA A 135 15.77 10.00 7.31
C ALA A 135 16.89 9.45 6.42
N PHE A 136 16.62 8.40 5.65
CA PHE A 136 17.56 7.83 4.69
C PHE A 136 17.98 8.84 3.62
N GLU A 137 17.02 9.51 2.97
CA GLU A 137 17.32 10.52 1.94
C GLU A 137 18.09 11.72 2.50
N LYS A 138 17.79 12.16 3.72
CA LYS A 138 18.57 13.23 4.39
C LYS A 138 20.02 12.84 4.64
N ASN A 139 20.30 11.58 4.97
CA ASN A 139 21.67 11.11 5.22
C ASN A 139 22.44 10.92 3.92
N LYS A 140 21.82 10.34 2.89
CA LYS A 140 22.41 10.22 1.55
C LYS A 140 22.82 11.59 0.99
N ASN A 141 21.95 12.58 1.11
CA ASN A 141 22.24 13.94 0.63
C ASN A 141 23.34 14.65 1.44
N LYS A 142 23.64 14.22 2.67
CA LYS A 142 24.79 14.74 3.43
C LYS A 142 26.09 14.11 2.94
N GLU A 143 26.10 12.79 2.74
CA GLU A 143 27.28 12.05 2.24
C GLU A 143 27.67 12.45 0.80
N GLU A 144 26.71 12.84 -0.04
CA GLU A 144 26.98 13.30 -1.42
C GLU A 144 27.49 14.76 -1.49
N ASN A 145 27.35 15.54 -0.42
CA ASN A 145 27.73 16.96 -0.35
C ASN A 145 28.96 17.24 0.55
N GLU A 146 29.62 16.19 1.07
CA GLU A 146 30.93 16.23 1.76
C GLU A 146 32.06 15.72 0.85
#